data_AF-A0A662TRK6-F1
#
_entry.id   AF-A0A662TRK6-F1
#
_cell.length_a   1.000
_cell.length_b   1.000
_cell.length_c   1.000
_cell.angle_alpha   90.00
_cell.angle_beta   90.00
_cell.angle_gamma   90.00
#
_symmetry.space_group_name_H-M   'P 1'
#
loop_
_entity.id
_entity.type
_entity.pdbx_description
1 polymer ?
#
loop_
_entity_poly.entity_id
_entity_poly.type
_entity_poly.pdbx_seq_one_letter_code
_entity_poly.pdbx_strand_id
1 'polypeptide(L)'
;MSSTTPIERAKEQLSALVAELGINRVLELLCALASDQEALDIPSDAKQFRTSLAVSGRTAIWLLYRFVRTLISREGLQEEESLQQWKQLAHHLISFLDAIGAGSAPTRLSLYYTIENRVFNPLVVEVEYYLGKPIRRVYRLS
;
A
#
# COMPACT_ATOMS: atom_id res chain seq x y z
N MET A 1 20.54 -22.29 -27.77
CA MET A 1 19.11 -22.45 -27.44
C MET A 1 18.92 -21.76 -26.11
N SER A 2 18.37 -20.54 -26.10
CA SER A 2 18.28 -19.72 -24.88
C SER A 2 17.22 -20.30 -23.95
N SER A 3 17.63 -20.78 -22.78
CA SER A 3 16.73 -21.20 -21.71
C SER A 3 16.09 -19.96 -21.09
N THR A 4 14.89 -19.61 -21.53
CA THR A 4 14.10 -18.53 -20.94
C THR A 4 13.86 -18.85 -19.46
N THR A 5 14.24 -17.93 -18.57
CA THR A 5 14.09 -18.13 -17.14
C THR A 5 12.60 -18.16 -16.77
N PRO A 6 12.22 -18.81 -15.64
CA PRO A 6 10.83 -18.85 -15.19
C PRO A 6 10.19 -17.45 -15.07
N ILE A 7 10.98 -16.45 -14.70
CA ILE A 7 10.55 -15.06 -14.56
C ILE A 7 10.24 -14.43 -15.93
N GLU A 8 11.10 -14.64 -16.93
CA GLU A 8 10.86 -14.09 -18.27
C GLU A 8 9.62 -14.70 -18.93
N ARG A 9 9.38 -16.00 -18.70
CA ARG A 9 8.16 -16.66 -19.15
C ARG A 9 6.91 -16.10 -18.47
N ALA A 10 6.97 -15.82 -17.17
CA ALA A 10 5.86 -15.23 -16.43
C ALA A 10 5.55 -13.80 -16.91
N LYS A 11 6.57 -13.00 -17.23
CA LYS A 11 6.40 -11.66 -17.81
C LYS A 11 5.72 -11.70 -19.18
N GLU A 12 6.12 -12.63 -20.05
CA GLU A 12 5.50 -12.81 -21.36
C GLU A 12 4.01 -13.19 -21.23
N GLN A 13 3.69 -14.12 -20.32
CA GLN A 13 2.32 -14.55 -20.06
C GLN A 13 1.46 -13.42 -19.48
N LEU A 14 1.99 -12.66 -18.53
CA LEU A 14 1.29 -11.50 -17.95
C LEU A 14 1.07 -10.41 -19.00
N SER A 15 2.05 -10.14 -19.85
CA SER A 15 1.93 -9.14 -20.92
C SER A 15 0.85 -9.54 -21.93
N ALA A 16 0.76 -10.82 -22.30
CA ALA A 16 -0.29 -11.34 -23.15
C ALA A 16 -1.68 -11.20 -22.50
N LEU A 17 -1.81 -11.55 -21.22
CA LEU A 17 -3.06 -11.41 -20.46
C LEU A 17 -3.50 -9.94 -20.35
N VAL A 18 -2.55 -9.01 -20.15
CA VAL A 18 -2.85 -7.57 -20.11
C VAL A 18 -3.34 -7.07 -21.48
N ALA A 19 -2.76 -7.57 -22.57
CA ALA A 19 -3.21 -7.22 -23.91
C ALA A 19 -4.63 -7.74 -24.22
N GLU A 20 -4.99 -8.91 -23.69
CA GLU A 20 -6.30 -9.54 -23.93
C GLU A 20 -7.41 -8.99 -23.02
N LEU A 21 -7.14 -8.86 -21.71
CA LEU A 21 -8.16 -8.54 -20.69
C LEU A 21 -8.10 -7.08 -20.22
N GLY A 22 -7.04 -6.37 -20.55
CA GLY A 22 -6.74 -5.05 -19.99
C GLY A 22 -6.16 -5.13 -18.58
N ILE A 23 -5.32 -4.14 -18.25
CA ILE A 23 -4.54 -4.14 -17.00
C ILE A 23 -5.40 -4.23 -15.73
N ASN A 24 -6.56 -3.58 -15.71
CA ASN A 24 -7.43 -3.56 -14.54
C ASN A 24 -8.02 -4.95 -14.24
N ARG A 25 -8.40 -5.71 -15.27
CA ARG A 25 -8.97 -7.05 -15.08
C ARG A 25 -7.92 -8.06 -14.66
N VAL A 26 -6.70 -7.93 -15.20
CA VAL A 26 -5.57 -8.76 -14.76
C VAL A 26 -5.22 -8.47 -13.31
N LEU A 27 -5.20 -7.21 -12.89
CA LEU A 27 -4.98 -6.84 -11.49
C LEU A 27 -6.07 -7.40 -10.58
N GLU A 28 -7.35 -7.30 -10.97
CA GLU A 28 -8.45 -7.91 -10.21
C GLU A 28 -8.29 -9.43 -10.04
N LEU A 29 -7.92 -10.15 -11.11
CA LEU A 29 -7.71 -11.60 -11.07
C LEU A 29 -6.50 -11.98 -10.23
N LEU A 30 -5.39 -11.24 -10.33
CA LEU A 30 -4.22 -11.45 -9.48
C LEU A 30 -4.53 -11.17 -8.01
N CYS A 31 -5.30 -10.12 -7.72
CA CYS A 31 -5.79 -9.84 -6.38
C CYS A 31 -6.72 -10.95 -5.86
N ALA A 32 -7.62 -11.48 -6.68
CA ALA A 32 -8.49 -12.59 -6.30
C ALA A 32 -7.69 -13.87 -6.02
N LEU A 33 -6.72 -14.20 -6.88
CA LEU A 33 -5.83 -15.36 -6.70
C LEU A 33 -4.95 -15.22 -5.45
N ALA A 34 -4.49 -14.00 -5.13
CA ALA A 34 -3.76 -13.73 -3.89
C ALA A 34 -4.67 -13.82 -2.66
N SER A 35 -5.94 -13.44 -2.79
CA SER A 35 -6.93 -13.49 -1.70
C SER A 35 -7.29 -14.92 -1.27
N ASP A 36 -7.20 -15.89 -2.19
CA ASP A 36 -7.44 -17.31 -1.90
C ASP A 36 -6.22 -18.00 -1.25
N GLN A 37 -5.05 -17.35 -1.17
CA GLN A 37 -3.80 -17.97 -0.69
C GLN A 37 -3.18 -17.40 0.59
N GLU A 38 -3.59 -16.25 1.13
CA GLU A 38 -2.97 -15.71 2.34
C GLU A 38 -4.03 -15.25 3.35
N ALA A 39 -4.27 -16.07 4.37
CA ALA A 39 -4.36 -15.47 5.70
C ALA A 39 -3.01 -14.78 5.90
N LEU A 40 -2.97 -13.45 5.76
CA LEU A 40 -1.77 -12.66 6.05
C LEU A 40 -1.25 -13.11 7.41
N ASP A 41 -0.11 -13.79 7.43
CA ASP A 41 0.53 -14.33 8.64
C ASP A 41 1.13 -13.14 9.40
N ILE A 42 0.23 -12.36 10.01
CA ILE A 42 0.58 -11.25 10.88
C ILE A 42 0.97 -11.87 12.21
N PRO A 43 2.24 -11.73 12.64
CA PRO A 43 2.70 -12.23 13.92
C PRO A 43 1.78 -11.76 15.05
N SER A 44 1.50 -12.63 16.01
CA SER A 44 0.60 -12.31 17.13
C SER A 44 1.04 -11.11 17.98
N ASP A 45 2.33 -10.77 17.94
CA ASP A 45 2.94 -9.64 18.63
C ASP A 45 3.02 -8.36 17.77
N ALA A 46 2.49 -8.40 16.54
CA ALA A 46 2.43 -7.23 15.68
C ALA A 46 1.56 -6.13 16.30
N LYS A 47 2.11 -4.92 16.29
CA LYS A 47 1.39 -3.71 16.68
C LYS A 47 0.64 -3.15 15.47
N GLN A 48 -0.49 -2.50 15.73
CA GLN A 48 -1.31 -1.89 14.68
C GLN A 48 -1.47 -0.39 14.91
N PHE A 49 -1.32 0.38 13.83
CA PHE A 49 -1.75 1.77 13.78
C PHE A 49 -2.69 1.99 12.60
N ARG A 50 -3.87 2.54 12.88
CA ARG A 50 -4.88 2.85 11.86
C ARG A 50 -5.07 4.35 11.74
N THR A 51 -4.99 4.88 10.53
CA THR A 51 -5.27 6.29 10.29
C THR A 51 -6.76 6.59 10.43
N SER A 52 -7.11 7.86 10.66
CA SER A 52 -8.46 8.33 10.33
C SER A 52 -8.69 8.22 8.81
N LEU A 53 -9.95 8.32 8.36
CA LEU A 53 -10.24 8.47 6.94
C LEU A 53 -9.64 9.79 6.45
N ALA A 54 -8.66 9.72 5.56
CA ALA A 54 -8.01 10.87 4.98
C ALA A 54 -8.68 11.27 3.66
N VAL A 55 -8.54 12.54 3.28
CA VAL A 55 -9.10 13.08 2.03
C VAL A 55 -8.47 12.47 0.77
N SER A 56 -7.26 11.92 0.87
CA SER A 56 -6.55 11.26 -0.24
C SER A 56 -5.61 10.18 0.28
N GLY A 57 -5.24 9.22 -0.58
CA GLY A 57 -4.18 8.25 -0.30
C GLY A 57 -2.86 8.90 0.11
N ARG A 58 -2.46 10.00 -0.55
CA ARG A 58 -1.26 10.76 -0.19
C ARG A 58 -1.33 11.38 1.20
N THR A 59 -2.50 11.90 1.59
CA THR A 59 -2.72 12.41 2.95
C THR A 59 -2.65 11.28 3.97
N ALA A 60 -3.18 10.11 3.67
CA ALA A 60 -3.09 8.95 4.56
C ALA A 60 -1.62 8.50 4.77
N ILE A 61 -0.81 8.46 3.70
CA ILE A 61 0.63 8.17 3.79
C ILE A 61 1.33 9.19 4.69
N TRP A 62 1.01 10.48 4.55
CA TRP A 62 1.62 11.51 5.39
C TRP A 62 1.22 11.36 6.88
N LEU A 63 -0.01 10.93 7.16
CA LEU A 63 -0.42 10.60 8.54
C LEU A 63 0.37 9.42 9.11
N LEU A 64 0.59 8.36 8.31
CA LEU A 64 1.47 7.26 8.70
C LEU A 64 2.90 7.74 8.95
N TYR A 65 3.45 8.61 8.09
CA TYR A 65 4.79 9.17 8.30
C TYR A 65 4.91 9.88 9.65
N ARG A 66 3.92 10.70 10.01
CA ARG A 66 3.90 11.39 11.31
C ARG A 66 3.85 10.41 12.47
N PHE A 67 3.06 9.35 12.34
CA PHE A 67 3.03 8.28 13.32
C PHE A 67 4.41 7.62 13.46
N VAL A 68 5.05 7.22 12.37
CA VAL A 68 6.38 6.58 12.41
C VAL A 68 7.42 7.49 13.05
N ARG A 69 7.46 8.78 12.69
CA ARG A 69 8.36 9.74 13.35
C ARG A 69 8.10 9.86 14.85
N THR A 70 6.84 9.88 15.23
CA THR A 70 6.44 9.96 16.65
C THR A 70 6.84 8.68 17.38
N LEU A 71 6.67 7.52 16.75
CA LEU A 71 7.08 6.23 17.28
C LEU A 71 8.60 6.16 17.49
N ILE A 72 9.39 6.51 16.48
CA ILE A 72 10.86 6.54 16.55
C ILE A 72 11.32 7.42 17.72
N SER A 73 10.77 8.62 17.83
CA SER A 73 11.14 9.56 18.89
C SER A 73 10.71 9.10 20.28
N ARG A 74 9.51 8.54 20.43
CA ARG A 74 8.96 8.14 21.74
C ARG A 74 9.59 6.87 22.28
N GLU A 75 9.87 5.91 21.41
CA GLU A 75 10.41 4.59 21.78
C GLU A 75 11.95 4.56 21.74
N GLY A 76 12.60 5.65 21.33
CA GLY A 76 14.07 5.73 21.24
C GLY A 76 14.65 4.74 20.22
N LEU A 77 14.01 4.63 19.06
CA LEU A 77 14.40 3.69 18.00
C LEU A 77 15.64 4.17 17.25
N GLN A 78 16.30 3.24 16.55
CA GLN A 78 17.38 3.55 15.62
C GLN A 78 16.82 4.34 14.43
N GLU A 79 17.00 5.66 14.45
CA GLU A 79 16.31 6.57 13.54
C GLU A 79 16.65 6.31 12.07
N GLU A 80 17.93 6.16 11.73
CA GLU A 80 18.37 5.99 10.35
C GLU A 80 17.80 4.72 9.71
N GLU A 81 17.96 3.58 10.39
CA GLU A 81 17.45 2.27 9.95
C GLU A 81 15.92 2.27 9.86
N SER A 82 15.25 2.81 10.87
CA SER A 82 13.78 2.90 10.91
C SER A 82 13.22 3.79 9.79
N LEU A 83 13.89 4.92 9.50
CA LEU A 83 13.51 5.79 8.39
C LEU A 83 13.80 5.17 7.03
N GLN A 84 14.82 4.32 6.90
CA GLN A 84 15.08 3.56 5.68
C GLN A 84 13.96 2.55 5.42
N GLN A 85 13.53 1.81 6.45
CA GLN A 85 12.38 0.89 6.35
C GLN A 85 11.10 1.64 5.95
N TRP A 86 10.84 2.79 6.58
CA TRP A 86 9.74 3.67 6.18
C TRP A 86 9.82 4.12 4.73
N LYS A 87 10.99 4.55 4.25
CA LYS A 87 11.16 5.03 2.86
C LYS A 87 10.83 3.93 1.84
N GLN A 88 11.26 2.69 2.10
CA GLN A 88 10.96 1.55 1.24
C GLN A 88 9.45 1.28 1.20
N LEU A 89 8.80 1.21 2.37
CA LEU A 89 7.35 1.06 2.47
C LEU A 89 6.60 2.18 1.74
N ALA A 90 6.98 3.44 1.99
CA ALA A 90 6.32 4.60 1.41
C ALA A 90 6.41 4.59 -0.12
N HIS A 91 7.55 4.19 -0.68
CA HIS A 91 7.71 4.07 -2.12
C HIS A 91 6.75 3.03 -2.69
N HIS A 92 6.73 1.82 -2.13
CA HIS A 92 5.83 0.75 -2.57
C HIS A 92 4.36 1.14 -2.44
N LEU A 93 4.00 1.78 -1.32
CA LEU A 93 2.63 2.19 -1.05
C LEU A 93 2.16 3.29 -2.01
N ILE A 94 3.02 4.24 -2.38
CA ILE A 94 2.72 5.25 -3.42
C ILE A 94 2.48 4.55 -4.75
N SER A 95 3.40 3.68 -5.19
CA SER A 95 3.27 2.95 -6.46
C SER A 95 2.00 2.10 -6.49
N PHE A 96 1.66 1.43 -5.39
CA PHE A 96 0.43 0.66 -5.26
C PHE A 96 -0.81 1.55 -5.38
N LEU A 97 -0.91 2.63 -4.60
CA LEU A 97 -2.06 3.54 -4.63
C LEU A 97 -2.25 4.20 -5.99
N ASP A 98 -1.17 4.54 -6.68
CA ASP A 98 -1.24 5.08 -8.04
C ASP A 98 -1.73 4.00 -9.03
N ALA A 99 -1.27 2.76 -8.90
CA ALA A 99 -1.70 1.64 -9.76
C ALA A 99 -3.20 1.31 -9.61
N ILE A 100 -3.75 1.38 -8.39
CA ILE A 100 -5.17 1.14 -8.13
C ILE A 100 -6.05 2.39 -8.28
N GLY A 101 -5.47 3.53 -8.68
CA GLY A 101 -6.20 4.79 -8.84
C GLY A 101 -6.71 5.43 -7.53
N ALA A 102 -6.18 5.01 -6.38
CA ALA A 102 -6.59 5.47 -5.05
C ALA A 102 -5.78 6.68 -4.54
N GLY A 103 -4.76 7.13 -5.28
CA GLY A 103 -3.89 8.23 -4.85
C GLY A 103 -4.62 9.53 -4.48
N SER A 104 -5.73 9.84 -5.18
CA SER A 104 -6.59 11.01 -4.93
C SER A 104 -7.91 10.67 -4.23
N ALA A 105 -8.21 9.39 -4.01
CA ALA A 105 -9.45 8.95 -3.38
C ALA A 105 -9.36 9.04 -1.85
N PRO A 106 -10.47 9.34 -1.14
CA PRO A 106 -10.52 9.23 0.30
C PRO A 106 -10.06 7.83 0.73
N THR A 107 -9.06 7.78 1.61
CA THR A 107 -8.32 6.55 1.93
C THR A 107 -8.05 6.47 3.43
N ARG A 108 -8.15 5.26 3.97
CA ARG A 108 -7.73 4.88 5.32
C ARG A 108 -6.69 3.77 5.20
N LEU A 109 -5.64 3.85 6.02
CA LEU A 109 -4.57 2.87 6.04
C LEU A 109 -4.48 2.23 7.43
N SER A 110 -4.32 0.91 7.47
CA SER A 110 -3.97 0.19 8.70
C SER A 110 -2.57 -0.40 8.54
N LEU A 111 -1.60 0.12 9.28
CA LEU A 111 -0.22 -0.36 9.31
C LEU A 111 -0.05 -1.38 10.44
N TYR A 112 0.39 -2.57 10.09
CA TYR A 112 0.89 -3.58 11.03
C TYR A 112 2.41 -3.56 11.03
N TYR A 113 3.02 -3.58 12.20
CA TYR A 113 4.47 -3.43 12.35
C TYR A 113 4.99 -4.13 13.61
N THR A 114 6.27 -4.52 13.59
CA THR A 114 7.02 -4.96 14.78
C THR A 114 8.11 -3.96 15.11
N ILE A 115 8.68 -4.10 16.30
CA ILE A 115 9.91 -3.42 16.69
C ILE A 115 10.89 -4.50 17.12
N GLU A 116 11.94 -4.71 16.32
CA GLU A 116 12.98 -5.71 16.61
C GLU A 116 14.31 -5.00 16.69
N ASN A 117 15.11 -5.29 17.71
CA ASN A 117 16.42 -4.65 17.92
C ASN A 117 16.39 -3.11 17.90
N ARG A 118 15.29 -2.52 18.40
CA ARG A 118 14.99 -1.07 18.38
C ARG A 118 14.84 -0.49 16.98
N VAL A 119 14.49 -1.30 15.97
CA VAL A 119 14.22 -0.86 14.61
C VAL A 119 12.73 -1.03 14.32
N PHE A 120 12.12 -0.03 13.71
CA PHE A 120 10.76 -0.13 13.18
C PHE A 120 10.73 -1.02 11.94
N ASN A 121 9.91 -2.08 11.97
CA ASN A 121 9.72 -3.01 10.87
C ASN A 121 8.27 -3.02 10.40
N PRO A 122 7.94 -2.39 9.25
CA PRO A 122 6.61 -2.48 8.68
C PRO A 122 6.37 -3.88 8.10
N LEU A 123 5.23 -4.47 8.43
CA LEU A 123 4.85 -5.81 7.95
C LEU A 123 3.84 -5.72 6.81
N VAL A 124 2.70 -5.09 7.09
CA VAL A 124 1.54 -5.08 6.20
C VAL A 124 0.86 -3.72 6.28
N VAL A 125 0.35 -3.26 5.13
CA VAL A 125 -0.55 -2.10 5.09
C VAL A 125 -1.85 -2.51 4.42
N GLU A 126 -2.94 -2.54 5.18
CA GLU A 126 -4.28 -2.62 4.61
C GLU A 126 -4.68 -1.25 4.06
N VAL A 127 -5.24 -1.26 2.85
CA VAL A 127 -5.70 -0.07 2.16
C VAL A 127 -7.22 -0.13 1.99
N GLU A 128 -7.91 0.77 2.67
CA GLU A 128 -9.35 0.97 2.54
C GLU A 128 -9.58 2.30 1.79
N TYR A 129 -10.13 2.27 0.58
CA TYR A 129 -10.32 3.47 -0.24
C TYR A 129 -11.73 3.55 -0.82
N TYR A 130 -12.20 4.78 -1.03
CA TYR A 130 -13.58 5.07 -1.41
C TYR A 130 -13.63 5.74 -2.78
N LEU A 131 -14.06 5.00 -3.80
CA LEU A 131 -14.30 5.54 -5.13
C LEU A 131 -15.67 6.24 -5.16
N GLY A 132 -15.66 7.56 -5.01
CA GLY A 132 -16.85 8.39 -5.16
C GLY A 132 -17.17 8.67 -6.64
N LYS A 133 -18.45 8.64 -7.02
CA LYS A 133 -18.89 9.28 -8.26
C LYS A 133 -18.83 10.81 -8.07
N PRO A 134 -18.32 11.59 -9.04
CA PRO A 134 -18.28 13.03 -8.91
C PRO A 134 -19.71 13.59 -8.77
N ILE A 135 -20.01 14.22 -7.64
CA ILE A 135 -21.25 14.98 -7.45
C ILE A 135 -20.94 16.44 -7.82
N ARG A 136 -21.23 16.84 -9.06
CA ARG A 136 -21.20 18.25 -9.45
C ARG A 136 -22.39 18.96 -8.77
N ARG A 137 -22.12 19.76 -7.73
CA ARG A 137 -23.05 20.80 -7.25
C ARG A 137 -22.47 22.15 -7.61
N VAL A 138 -23.13 22.83 -8.55
CA VAL A 138 -22.82 24.21 -8.92
C VAL A 138 -23.69 25.10 -8.04
N TYR A 139 -23.05 25.93 -7.21
CA TYR A 139 -23.74 27.02 -6.52
C TYR A 139 -23.45 28.30 -7.29
N ARG A 140 -24.50 29.01 -7.71
CA ARG A 140 -24.40 30.39 -8.17
C ARG A 140 -24.50 31.28 -6.94
N LEU A 141 -23.47 32.05 -6.66
CA LEU A 141 -23.57 33.16 -5.72
C LEU A 141 -24.29 34.28 -6.47
N SER A 142 -25.50 34.61 -6.02
CA SER A 142 -26.26 35.80 -6.42
C SER A 142 -25.72 37.04 -5.71
#